data_AF-A0A6B9Y723-F1
#
_entry.id   AF-A0A6B9Y723-F1
#
_cell.length_a   1.000
_cell.length_b   1.000
_cell.length_c   1.000
_cell.angle_alpha   90.00
_cell.angle_beta   90.00
_cell.angle_gamma   90.00
#
_symmetry.space_group_name_H-M   'P 1'
#
loop_
_entity.id
_entity.type
_entity.pdbx_description
1 polymer ?
#
loop_
_entity_poly.entity_id
_entity_poly.type
_entity_poly.pdbx_seq_one_letter_code
_entity_poly.pdbx_strand_id
1 'polypeptide(L)'
;MTSETLLLVGREARGAREAFRVHADRLADRTGIDVEIACYAEEPGRELRDRFRDVDADVTYAVPMCAAHGYDTVDAIPAALSAIPGDVRYCDPVGTSPAVTDVIAARADAADRGAAAGNADVSLVLVAFGSSSKPHGRRMAEYHADRLRSRSEYAEVVPCYLLQNPAVECVRYAVTGDRIVAVPLFVNRSAATEDRIPTELELDRGGIAYAKPFGDHPRLTDAIHAEVEKQRALATGDHDGETGDEPAEESVASPLDRSSTPKRAIVTDGEGARESSGTPNASRPEDASRSRNDDPR
;
A
#
# COMPACT_ATOMS: atom_id res chain seq x y z
N MET A 1 28.03 3.01 -17.14
CA MET A 1 26.58 2.76 -17.03
C MET A 1 26.26 2.79 -15.57
N THR A 2 25.27 3.57 -15.17
CA THR A 2 24.78 3.64 -13.79
C THR A 2 24.27 2.27 -13.39
N SER A 3 24.74 1.69 -12.28
CA SER A 3 24.25 0.40 -11.79
C SER A 3 22.88 0.58 -11.14
N GLU A 4 21.94 -0.30 -11.48
CA GLU A 4 20.59 -0.28 -10.92
C GLU A 4 20.30 -1.60 -10.19
N THR A 5 19.53 -1.53 -9.11
CA THR A 5 18.98 -2.70 -8.44
C THR A 5 17.52 -2.47 -8.05
N LEU A 6 16.75 -3.55 -7.98
CA LEU A 6 15.37 -3.53 -7.50
C LEU A 6 15.32 -4.26 -6.16
N LEU A 7 14.78 -3.61 -5.15
CA LEU A 7 14.72 -4.12 -3.79
C LEU A 7 13.26 -4.36 -3.36
N LEU A 8 12.85 -5.62 -3.27
CA LEU A 8 11.54 -6.02 -2.77
C LEU A 8 11.57 -6.10 -1.24
N VAL A 9 10.90 -5.18 -0.55
CA VAL A 9 10.91 -5.09 0.92
C VAL A 9 9.56 -5.54 1.48
N GLY A 10 9.52 -6.58 2.31
CA GLY A 10 8.24 -7.08 2.85
C GLY A 10 8.35 -7.72 4.22
N ARG A 11 7.22 -7.82 4.91
CA ARG A 11 7.16 -8.51 6.20
C ARG A 11 7.26 -10.02 6.03
N GLU A 12 7.97 -10.67 6.93
CA GLU A 12 7.98 -12.13 7.04
C GLU A 12 6.58 -12.64 7.34
N ALA A 13 6.14 -13.58 6.51
CA ALA A 13 4.92 -14.33 6.72
C ALA A 13 5.02 -15.67 5.99
N ARG A 14 4.15 -16.61 6.34
CA ARG A 14 4.13 -17.94 5.74
C ARG A 14 3.98 -17.85 4.22
N GLY A 15 4.97 -18.37 3.48
CA GLY A 15 4.95 -18.37 2.01
C GLY A 15 5.32 -17.04 1.36
N ALA A 16 5.61 -15.98 2.15
CA ALA A 16 5.91 -14.66 1.60
C ALA A 16 7.22 -14.65 0.81
N ARG A 17 8.28 -15.27 1.35
CA ARG A 17 9.60 -15.28 0.70
C ARG A 17 9.58 -16.06 -0.61
N GLU A 18 8.81 -17.13 -0.70
CA GLU A 18 8.60 -17.90 -1.92
C GLU A 18 7.86 -17.07 -2.97
N ALA A 19 6.78 -16.39 -2.59
CA ALA A 19 6.06 -15.50 -3.50
C ALA A 19 6.95 -14.35 -4.00
N PHE A 20 7.74 -13.75 -3.11
CA PHE A 20 8.66 -12.67 -3.47
C PHE A 20 9.74 -13.14 -4.44
N ARG A 21 10.29 -14.36 -4.27
CA ARG A 21 11.23 -14.96 -5.22
C ARG A 21 10.61 -15.12 -6.60
N VAL A 22 9.37 -15.60 -6.69
CA VAL A 22 8.68 -15.72 -7.98
C VAL A 22 8.53 -14.37 -8.68
N HIS A 23 8.26 -13.29 -7.94
CA HIS A 23 8.23 -11.95 -8.52
C HIS A 23 9.62 -11.45 -8.90
N ALA A 24 10.62 -11.66 -8.04
CA ALA A 24 12.00 -11.27 -8.30
C ALA A 24 12.54 -11.93 -9.57
N ASP A 25 12.37 -13.24 -9.72
CA ASP A 25 12.82 -13.98 -10.90
C ASP A 25 12.16 -13.42 -12.19
N ARG A 26 10.84 -13.23 -12.16
CA ARG A 26 10.11 -12.66 -13.32
C ARG A 26 10.50 -11.23 -13.64
N LEU A 27 10.84 -10.42 -12.64
CA LEU A 27 11.29 -9.04 -12.81
C LEU A 27 12.70 -9.04 -13.40
N ALA A 28 13.62 -9.82 -12.84
CA ALA A 28 14.98 -9.96 -13.33
C ALA A 28 15.01 -10.43 -14.79
N ASP A 29 14.21 -11.45 -15.13
CA ASP A 29 14.05 -11.94 -16.50
C ASP A 29 13.54 -10.87 -17.47
N ARG A 30 12.68 -9.95 -16.98
CA ARG A 30 12.02 -8.93 -17.80
C ARG A 30 12.84 -7.65 -17.96
N THR A 31 13.56 -7.24 -16.92
CA THR A 31 14.28 -5.95 -16.87
C THR A 31 15.79 -6.12 -17.09
N GLY A 32 16.35 -7.31 -16.83
CA GLY A 32 17.79 -7.52 -16.79
C GLY A 32 18.48 -6.86 -15.58
N ILE A 33 17.71 -6.38 -14.60
CA ILE A 33 18.18 -5.74 -13.37
C ILE A 33 18.23 -6.78 -12.26
N ASP A 34 19.23 -6.69 -11.38
CA ASP A 34 19.28 -7.55 -10.20
C ASP A 34 18.12 -7.24 -9.24
N VAL A 35 17.54 -8.30 -8.65
CA VAL A 35 16.39 -8.16 -7.76
C VAL A 35 16.67 -8.78 -6.41
N GLU A 36 16.86 -7.92 -5.41
CA GLU A 36 17.07 -8.31 -4.03
C GLU A 36 15.77 -8.39 -3.23
N ILE A 37 15.71 -9.29 -2.26
CA ILE A 37 14.55 -9.46 -1.37
C ILE A 37 14.95 -9.22 0.09
N ALA A 38 14.36 -8.19 0.68
CA ALA A 38 14.51 -7.82 2.09
C ALA A 38 13.26 -8.16 2.90
N CYS A 39 13.39 -9.12 3.81
CA CYS A 39 12.33 -9.50 4.74
C CYS A 39 12.64 -8.99 6.15
N TYR A 40 11.61 -8.59 6.90
CA TYR A 40 11.69 -8.21 8.31
C TYR A 40 10.54 -8.83 9.10
N ALA A 41 10.74 -9.15 10.38
CA ALA A 41 9.72 -9.75 11.22
C ALA A 41 8.85 -8.70 11.94
N GLU A 42 9.49 -7.75 12.62
CA GLU A 42 8.80 -6.81 13.53
C GLU A 42 9.34 -5.38 13.46
N GLU A 43 10.66 -5.19 13.41
CA GLU A 43 11.33 -3.89 13.52
C GLU A 43 12.19 -3.61 12.28
N PRO A 44 11.60 -3.20 11.14
CA PRO A 44 12.33 -3.04 9.88
C PRO A 44 13.51 -2.07 9.99
N GLY A 45 13.39 -1.02 10.80
CA GLY A 45 14.47 -0.06 11.04
C GLY A 45 15.72 -0.66 11.67
N ARG A 46 15.57 -1.68 12.53
CA ARG A 46 16.68 -2.37 13.20
C ARG A 46 17.16 -3.56 12.38
N GLU A 47 16.24 -4.31 11.80
CA GLU A 47 16.53 -5.56 11.07
C GLU A 47 17.11 -5.33 9.67
N LEU A 48 16.70 -4.27 8.98
CA LEU A 48 17.08 -4.03 7.58
C LEU A 48 18.26 -3.06 7.42
N ARG A 49 18.49 -2.19 8.41
CA ARG A 49 19.47 -1.08 8.28
C ARG A 49 20.87 -1.54 7.92
N ASP A 50 21.38 -2.58 8.59
CA ASP A 50 22.74 -3.05 8.33
C ASP A 50 22.84 -3.71 6.95
N ARG A 51 21.85 -4.53 6.57
CA ARG A 51 21.74 -5.10 5.21
C ARG A 51 21.72 -4.04 4.12
N PHE A 52 21.03 -2.93 4.36
CA PHE A 52 20.91 -1.86 3.39
C PHE A 52 22.22 -1.08 3.19
N ARG A 53 23.15 -1.11 4.15
CA ARG A 53 24.49 -0.52 3.94
C ARG A 53 25.33 -1.30 2.94
N ASP A 54 25.03 -2.57 2.73
CA ASP A 54 25.78 -3.47 1.85
C ASP A 54 25.24 -3.47 0.41
N VAL A 55 24.18 -2.71 0.12
CA VAL A 55 23.62 -2.58 -1.23
C VAL A 55 24.56 -1.73 -2.10
N ASP A 56 25.11 -2.35 -3.14
CA ASP A 56 26.08 -1.74 -4.06
C ASP A 56 25.43 -1.42 -5.42
N ALA A 57 24.64 -0.34 -5.45
CA ALA A 57 24.02 0.19 -6.67
C ALA A 57 23.98 1.72 -6.64
N ASP A 58 24.20 2.34 -7.80
CA ASP A 58 24.07 3.79 -7.94
C ASP A 58 22.61 4.23 -7.73
N VAL A 59 21.64 3.44 -8.23
CA VAL A 59 20.20 3.67 -8.04
C VAL A 59 19.49 2.39 -7.55
N THR A 60 18.75 2.51 -6.46
CA THR A 60 17.91 1.43 -5.90
C THR A 60 16.43 1.78 -5.98
N TYR A 61 15.64 0.95 -6.68
CA TYR A 61 14.18 1.03 -6.66
C TYR A 61 13.63 0.13 -5.55
N ALA A 62 13.18 0.72 -4.45
CA ALA A 62 12.69 -0.02 -3.29
C ALA A 62 11.16 -0.13 -3.33
N VAL A 63 10.65 -1.35 -3.51
CA VAL A 63 9.22 -1.64 -3.62
C VAL A 63 8.70 -2.32 -2.35
N PRO A 64 7.76 -1.71 -1.61
CA PRO A 64 7.13 -2.36 -0.47
C PRO A 64 6.17 -3.46 -0.95
N MET A 65 6.42 -4.69 -0.52
CA MET A 65 5.63 -5.88 -0.83
C MET A 65 4.40 -6.00 0.08
N CYS A 66 3.57 -4.97 0.07
CA CYS A 66 2.26 -4.92 0.70
C CYS A 66 1.21 -4.36 -0.28
N ALA A 67 -0.07 -4.52 0.06
CA ALA A 67 -1.14 -4.06 -0.83
C ALA A 67 -1.34 -2.53 -0.73
N ALA A 68 -1.22 -1.97 0.47
CA ALA A 68 -1.32 -0.53 0.69
C ALA A 68 -0.37 -0.11 1.80
N HIS A 69 -0.06 1.18 1.88
CA HIS A 69 0.78 1.69 2.95
C HIS A 69 0.17 1.40 4.33
N GLY A 70 1.01 0.89 5.23
CA GLY A 70 0.76 0.73 6.66
C GLY A 70 1.75 1.54 7.48
N TYR A 71 1.86 1.24 8.78
CA TYR A 71 2.78 1.94 9.68
C TYR A 71 4.25 1.77 9.27
N ASP A 72 4.67 0.54 8.96
CA ASP A 72 6.07 0.25 8.61
C ASP A 72 6.52 0.98 7.34
N THR A 73 5.64 1.05 6.34
CA THR A 73 5.95 1.60 5.02
C THR A 73 5.96 3.11 4.96
N VAL A 74 5.34 3.80 5.92
CA VAL A 74 5.34 5.27 5.92
C VAL A 74 6.58 5.84 6.61
N ASP A 75 7.10 5.15 7.62
CA ASP A 75 8.15 5.70 8.49
C ASP A 75 9.37 4.77 8.58
N ALA A 76 9.17 3.54 9.08
CA ALA A 76 10.29 2.69 9.51
C ALA A 76 11.11 2.11 8.36
N ILE A 77 10.46 1.71 7.25
CA ILE A 77 11.12 1.24 6.03
C ILE A 77 11.87 2.39 5.35
N PRO A 78 11.26 3.56 5.07
CA PRO A 78 12.00 4.73 4.55
C PRO A 78 13.20 5.12 5.43
N ALA A 79 13.04 5.10 6.76
CA ALA A 79 14.13 5.38 7.68
C ALA A 79 15.27 4.34 7.60
N ALA A 80 14.95 3.07 7.36
CA ALA A 80 15.94 2.04 7.11
C ALA A 80 16.67 2.27 5.78
N LEU A 81 15.93 2.56 4.70
CA LEU A 81 16.44 2.76 3.34
C LEU A 81 17.45 3.91 3.26
N SER A 82 17.38 4.91 4.16
CA SER A 82 18.38 5.98 4.27
C SER A 82 19.82 5.51 4.56
N ALA A 83 20.00 4.22 4.91
CA ALA A 83 21.31 3.60 5.10
C ALA A 83 21.96 3.11 3.79
N ILE A 84 21.20 3.03 2.69
CA ILE A 84 21.74 2.72 1.36
C ILE A 84 22.64 3.89 0.92
N PRO A 85 23.89 3.63 0.48
CA PRO A 85 24.81 4.69 0.07
C PRO A 85 24.39 5.42 -1.22
N GLY A 86 23.82 4.67 -2.17
CA GLY A 86 23.34 5.19 -3.46
C GLY A 86 21.98 5.89 -3.40
N ASP A 87 21.49 6.33 -4.55
CA ASP A 87 20.19 7.00 -4.66
C ASP A 87 19.04 5.99 -4.49
N VAL A 88 18.11 6.27 -3.57
CA VAL A 88 16.94 5.42 -3.34
C VAL A 88 15.68 6.05 -3.91
N ARG A 89 15.00 5.30 -4.78
CA ARG A 89 13.65 5.60 -5.28
C ARG A 89 12.65 4.70 -4.56
N TYR A 90 12.02 5.24 -3.52
CA TYR A 90 11.00 4.50 -2.78
C TYR A 90 9.68 4.51 -3.54
N CYS A 91 9.25 3.33 -3.97
CA CYS A 91 8.06 3.13 -4.78
C CYS A 91 6.80 3.05 -3.91
N ASP A 92 5.65 3.34 -4.50
CA ASP A 92 4.36 3.10 -3.85
C ASP A 92 4.04 1.60 -3.78
N PRO A 93 3.32 1.13 -2.74
CA PRO A 93 2.68 -0.17 -2.72
C PRO A 93 1.75 -0.33 -3.93
N VAL A 94 1.92 -1.43 -4.64
CA VAL A 94 1.30 -1.63 -5.96
C VAL A 94 -0.18 -2.02 -5.92
N GLY A 95 -0.78 -2.09 -4.72
CA GLY A 95 -2.15 -2.58 -4.59
C GLY A 95 -3.22 -1.63 -5.11
N THR A 96 -2.93 -0.38 -5.49
CA THR A 96 -3.87 0.49 -6.25
C THR A 96 -3.68 0.39 -7.76
N SER A 97 -2.81 -0.50 -8.25
CA SER A 97 -2.59 -0.69 -9.69
C SER A 97 -3.84 -1.28 -10.37
N PRO A 98 -4.20 -0.80 -11.58
CA PRO A 98 -5.22 -1.44 -12.40
C PRO A 98 -5.05 -2.97 -12.56
N ALA A 99 -3.80 -3.45 -12.67
CA ALA A 99 -3.50 -4.87 -12.84
C ALA A 99 -3.91 -5.72 -11.63
N VAL A 100 -3.96 -5.12 -10.44
CA VAL A 100 -4.44 -5.78 -9.21
C VAL A 100 -5.96 -6.00 -9.26
N THR A 101 -6.70 -5.21 -10.03
CA THR A 101 -8.13 -5.50 -10.29
C THR A 101 -8.30 -6.87 -10.95
N ASP A 102 -7.42 -7.20 -11.90
CA ASP A 102 -7.44 -8.49 -12.59
C ASP A 102 -7.01 -9.63 -11.65
N VAL A 103 -6.07 -9.37 -10.73
CA VAL A 103 -5.70 -10.33 -9.68
C VAL A 103 -6.93 -10.64 -8.82
N ILE A 104 -7.67 -9.61 -8.38
CA ILE A 104 -8.86 -9.77 -7.54
C ILE A 104 -9.91 -10.62 -8.25
N ALA A 105 -10.23 -10.30 -9.52
CA ALA A 105 -11.17 -11.07 -10.32
C ALA A 105 -10.74 -12.54 -10.47
N ALA A 106 -9.47 -12.78 -10.84
CA ALA A 106 -8.95 -14.14 -10.99
C ALA A 106 -8.94 -14.93 -9.67
N ARG A 107 -8.72 -14.26 -8.53
CA ARG A 107 -8.80 -14.88 -7.20
C ARG A 107 -10.25 -15.21 -6.83
N ALA A 108 -11.20 -14.34 -7.15
CA ALA A 108 -12.62 -14.60 -6.98
C ALA A 108 -13.07 -15.81 -7.80
N ASP A 109 -12.81 -15.81 -9.11
CA ASP A 109 -13.15 -16.91 -10.02
C ASP A 109 -12.55 -18.25 -9.56
N ALA A 110 -11.30 -18.22 -9.07
CA ALA A 110 -10.61 -19.41 -8.60
C ALA A 110 -11.14 -19.93 -7.24
N ALA A 111 -11.78 -19.09 -6.43
CA ALA A 111 -12.45 -19.50 -5.19
C ALA A 111 -13.84 -20.05 -5.49
N ASP A 112 -14.46 -19.53 -6.54
CA ASP A 112 -15.84 -19.77 -6.90
C ASP A 112 -16.04 -20.95 -7.87
N ARG A 113 -15.20 -22.00 -7.73
CA ARG A 113 -15.13 -23.18 -8.63
C ARG A 113 -16.32 -24.14 -8.49
N GLY A 114 -17.54 -23.62 -8.60
CA GLY A 114 -18.79 -24.36 -8.44
C GLY A 114 -19.92 -24.01 -9.41
N ALA A 115 -19.92 -22.88 -10.14
CA ALA A 115 -21.03 -22.58 -11.06
C ALA A 115 -20.68 -22.64 -12.53
N ALA A 116 -21.55 -23.35 -13.23
CA ALA A 116 -21.64 -23.42 -14.68
C ALA A 116 -22.32 -22.17 -15.31
N ALA A 117 -22.55 -21.08 -14.57
CA ALA A 117 -23.25 -19.91 -15.08
C ALA A 117 -22.75 -18.62 -14.40
N GLY A 118 -22.20 -17.70 -15.19
CA GLY A 118 -22.08 -16.24 -15.01
C GLY A 118 -21.63 -15.64 -13.66
N ASN A 119 -21.07 -14.43 -13.71
CA ASN A 119 -20.78 -13.65 -12.49
C ASN A 119 -21.98 -12.79 -12.02
N ALA A 120 -23.10 -12.82 -12.77
CA ALA A 120 -24.33 -12.03 -12.56
C ALA A 120 -24.99 -12.21 -11.20
N ASP A 121 -24.88 -13.40 -10.60
CA ASP A 121 -25.50 -13.74 -9.31
C ASP A 121 -24.49 -13.70 -8.13
N VAL A 122 -23.25 -13.26 -8.39
CA VAL A 122 -22.17 -13.29 -7.40
C VAL A 122 -22.01 -11.92 -6.74
N SER A 123 -22.10 -11.90 -5.41
CA SER A 123 -21.72 -10.76 -4.57
C SER A 123 -20.25 -10.88 -4.18
N LEU A 124 -19.43 -9.92 -4.60
CA LEU A 124 -18.00 -9.90 -4.33
C LEU A 124 -17.69 -9.03 -3.11
N VAL A 125 -17.05 -9.59 -2.09
CA VAL A 125 -16.65 -8.88 -0.88
C VAL A 125 -15.15 -8.68 -0.90
N LEU A 126 -14.71 -7.42 -0.85
CA LEU A 126 -13.28 -7.07 -0.82
C LEU A 126 -12.86 -6.77 0.61
N VAL A 127 -12.01 -7.61 1.19
CA VAL A 127 -11.62 -7.50 2.59
C VAL A 127 -10.22 -6.90 2.69
N ALA A 128 -10.14 -5.62 3.10
CA ALA A 128 -8.87 -4.97 3.39
C ALA A 128 -8.62 -4.89 4.90
N PHE A 129 -7.37 -4.65 5.32
CA PHE A 129 -7.08 -4.52 6.76
C PHE A 129 -7.78 -3.29 7.37
N GLY A 130 -7.73 -2.16 6.66
CA GLY A 130 -8.24 -0.88 7.14
C GLY A 130 -7.38 -0.26 8.25
N SER A 131 -7.69 0.98 8.60
CA SER A 131 -7.06 1.72 9.70
C SER A 131 -7.95 2.89 10.10
N SER A 132 -8.07 3.15 11.40
CA SER A 132 -8.77 4.33 11.91
C SER A 132 -8.01 5.64 11.67
N SER A 133 -6.70 5.58 11.37
CA SER A 133 -5.83 6.76 11.24
C SER A 133 -5.19 6.92 9.86
N LYS A 134 -5.16 5.87 9.03
CA LYS A 134 -4.54 5.89 7.69
C LYS A 134 -5.54 5.50 6.60
N PRO A 135 -5.73 6.30 5.53
CA PRO A 135 -6.76 6.04 4.53
C PRO A 135 -6.36 5.04 3.44
N HIS A 136 -5.10 4.59 3.38
CA HIS A 136 -4.57 3.87 2.20
C HIS A 136 -5.29 2.55 1.92
N GLY A 137 -5.52 1.72 2.93
CA GLY A 137 -6.24 0.45 2.76
C GLY A 137 -7.68 0.63 2.29
N ARG A 138 -8.37 1.66 2.82
CA ARG A 138 -9.71 2.06 2.40
C ARG A 138 -9.73 2.52 0.95
N ARG A 139 -8.86 3.47 0.58
CA ARG A 139 -8.76 4.01 -0.79
C ARG A 139 -8.51 2.90 -1.81
N MET A 140 -7.62 1.95 -1.49
CA MET A 140 -7.37 0.77 -2.35
C MET A 140 -8.63 -0.08 -2.53
N ALA A 141 -9.33 -0.43 -1.44
CA ALA A 141 -10.51 -1.27 -1.52
C ALA A 141 -11.64 -0.61 -2.30
N GLU A 142 -11.89 0.68 -2.06
CA GLU A 142 -12.89 1.49 -2.78
C GLU A 142 -12.53 1.61 -4.27
N TYR A 143 -11.26 1.89 -4.59
CA TYR A 143 -10.76 1.94 -5.96
C TYR A 143 -11.07 0.65 -6.75
N HIS A 144 -10.77 -0.52 -6.17
CA HIS A 144 -11.06 -1.78 -6.84
C HIS A 144 -12.54 -2.10 -6.88
N ALA A 145 -13.30 -1.78 -5.83
CA ALA A 145 -14.74 -1.96 -5.84
C ALA A 145 -15.39 -1.20 -6.99
N ASP A 146 -15.03 0.08 -7.19
CA ASP A 146 -15.59 0.91 -8.26
C ASP A 146 -15.19 0.41 -9.66
N ARG A 147 -13.95 -0.05 -9.81
CA ARG A 147 -13.48 -0.63 -11.08
C ARG A 147 -14.18 -1.94 -11.42
N LEU A 148 -14.43 -2.79 -10.44
CA LEU A 148 -15.14 -4.05 -10.66
C LEU A 148 -16.62 -3.79 -10.96
N ARG A 149 -17.30 -2.93 -10.20
CA ARG A 149 -18.69 -2.52 -10.48
C ARG A 149 -18.87 -1.97 -11.90
N SER A 150 -17.89 -1.26 -12.43
CA SER A 150 -17.96 -0.66 -13.77
C SER A 150 -17.55 -1.58 -14.92
N ARG A 151 -16.91 -2.73 -14.64
CA ARG A 151 -16.25 -3.55 -15.68
C ARG A 151 -16.54 -5.05 -15.60
N SER A 152 -17.38 -5.48 -14.68
CA SER A 152 -17.71 -6.89 -14.49
C SER A 152 -19.20 -7.07 -14.28
N GLU A 153 -19.63 -8.33 -14.26
CA GLU A 153 -21.04 -8.69 -14.12
C GLU A 153 -21.44 -8.97 -12.66
N TYR A 154 -20.59 -8.71 -11.66
CA TYR A 154 -20.95 -8.98 -10.26
C TYR A 154 -22.24 -8.26 -9.85
N ALA A 155 -23.13 -8.96 -9.14
CA ALA A 155 -24.39 -8.42 -8.63
C ALA A 155 -24.16 -7.20 -7.72
N GLU A 156 -23.17 -7.33 -6.85
CA GLU A 156 -22.67 -6.26 -5.98
C GLU A 156 -21.18 -6.48 -5.70
N VAL A 157 -20.45 -5.39 -5.47
CA VAL A 157 -19.08 -5.44 -4.98
C VAL A 157 -19.01 -4.59 -3.72
N VAL A 158 -18.61 -5.17 -2.59
CA VAL A 158 -18.69 -4.53 -1.27
C VAL A 158 -17.31 -4.52 -0.61
N PRO A 159 -16.66 -3.35 -0.44
CA PRO A 159 -15.45 -3.25 0.36
C PRO A 159 -15.80 -3.26 1.85
N CYS A 160 -15.06 -4.05 2.63
CA CYS A 160 -15.14 -4.10 4.09
C CYS A 160 -13.74 -4.23 4.71
N TYR A 161 -13.68 -4.06 6.03
CA TYR A 161 -12.42 -3.88 6.74
C TYR A 161 -12.35 -4.61 8.08
N LEU A 162 -11.13 -4.97 8.50
CA LEU A 162 -10.87 -5.57 9.81
C LEU A 162 -10.85 -4.56 10.96
N LEU A 163 -10.41 -3.32 10.71
CA LEU A 163 -10.17 -2.31 11.76
C LEU A 163 -11.04 -1.05 11.64
N GLN A 164 -12.04 -1.06 10.78
CA GLN A 164 -12.92 0.11 10.55
C GLN A 164 -14.24 -0.32 9.90
N ASN A 165 -15.16 0.63 9.75
CA ASN A 165 -16.43 0.40 9.05
C ASN A 165 -16.30 0.61 7.52
N PRO A 166 -17.07 -0.14 6.71
CA PRO A 166 -17.93 -1.27 7.08
C PRO A 166 -17.11 -2.48 7.57
N ALA A 167 -17.45 -3.02 8.74
CA ALA A 167 -16.68 -4.09 9.38
C ALA A 167 -16.94 -5.44 8.70
N VAL A 168 -15.89 -6.26 8.57
CA VAL A 168 -15.98 -7.57 7.90
C VAL A 168 -16.93 -8.54 8.64
N GLU A 169 -17.04 -8.46 9.96
CA GLU A 169 -18.01 -9.25 10.75
C GLU A 169 -19.48 -8.97 10.38
N CYS A 170 -19.78 -7.83 9.78
CA CYS A 170 -21.14 -7.47 9.35
C CYS A 170 -21.52 -8.04 7.97
N VAL A 171 -20.57 -8.61 7.22
CA VAL A 171 -20.76 -9.02 5.81
C VAL A 171 -21.96 -9.93 5.63
N ARG A 172 -22.16 -10.92 6.50
CA ARG A 172 -23.27 -11.89 6.40
C ARG A 172 -24.66 -11.27 6.44
N TYR A 173 -24.79 -10.10 7.06
CA TYR A 173 -26.07 -9.41 7.22
C TYR A 173 -26.20 -8.20 6.30
N ALA A 174 -25.09 -7.70 5.78
CA ALA A 174 -25.02 -6.51 4.93
C ALA A 174 -25.06 -6.84 3.43
N VAL A 175 -24.56 -8.02 3.03
CA VAL A 175 -24.52 -8.47 1.64
C VAL A 175 -25.78 -9.29 1.35
N THR A 176 -26.43 -9.00 0.22
CA THR A 176 -27.78 -9.52 -0.07
C THR A 176 -27.81 -10.69 -1.04
N GLY A 177 -26.73 -10.91 -1.80
CA GLY A 177 -26.67 -12.00 -2.77
C GLY A 177 -26.53 -13.39 -2.14
N ASP A 178 -27.12 -14.38 -2.80
CA ASP A 178 -27.12 -15.78 -2.38
C ASP A 178 -25.75 -16.45 -2.53
N ARG A 179 -24.89 -15.89 -3.39
CA ARG A 179 -23.55 -16.42 -3.68
C ARG A 179 -22.49 -15.37 -3.40
N ILE A 180 -21.79 -15.54 -2.27
CA ILE A 180 -20.81 -14.57 -1.80
C ILE A 180 -19.40 -15.12 -1.98
N VAL A 181 -18.52 -14.31 -2.58
CA VAL A 181 -17.09 -14.59 -2.67
C VAL A 181 -16.32 -13.49 -1.94
N ALA A 182 -15.57 -13.85 -0.91
CA ALA A 182 -14.72 -12.92 -0.16
C ALA A 182 -13.27 -13.00 -0.63
N VAL A 183 -12.70 -11.86 -1.03
CA VAL A 183 -11.32 -11.73 -1.53
C VAL A 183 -10.49 -10.86 -0.56
N PRO A 184 -9.46 -11.43 0.09
CA PRO A 184 -8.56 -10.65 0.92
C PRO A 184 -7.61 -9.80 0.06
N LEU A 185 -7.59 -8.49 0.28
CA LEU A 185 -6.71 -7.54 -0.41
C LEU A 185 -5.32 -7.47 0.24
N PHE A 186 -4.60 -8.58 0.19
CA PHE A 186 -3.27 -8.75 0.79
C PHE A 186 -2.31 -9.35 -0.22
N VAL A 187 -1.04 -8.95 -0.17
CA VAL A 187 0.01 -9.58 -0.98
C VAL A 187 0.27 -11.00 -0.45
N ASN A 188 0.49 -11.15 0.85
CA ASN A 188 0.84 -12.44 1.45
C ASN A 188 -0.25 -12.98 2.38
N ARG A 189 -0.16 -14.28 2.63
CA ARG A 189 -0.87 -14.92 3.75
C ARG A 189 -0.34 -14.39 5.07
N SER A 190 -1.21 -14.27 6.06
CA SER A 190 -0.90 -13.80 7.41
C SER A 190 -1.95 -14.31 8.38
N ALA A 191 -1.75 -14.15 9.70
CA ALA A 191 -2.77 -14.47 10.69
C ALA A 191 -4.11 -13.74 10.40
N ALA A 192 -4.05 -12.56 9.77
CA ALA A 192 -5.26 -11.85 9.36
C ALA A 192 -6.04 -12.61 8.29
N THR A 193 -5.37 -13.16 7.27
CA THR A 193 -6.03 -13.85 6.15
C THR A 193 -6.30 -15.33 6.41
N GLU A 194 -5.50 -15.98 7.25
CA GLU A 194 -5.65 -17.41 7.53
C GLU A 194 -6.58 -17.68 8.72
N ASP A 195 -6.62 -16.78 9.72
CA ASP A 195 -7.38 -17.01 10.95
C ASP A 195 -8.49 -15.96 11.16
N ARG A 196 -8.13 -14.67 11.17
CA ARG A 196 -9.03 -13.60 11.60
C ARG A 196 -10.19 -13.37 10.63
N ILE A 197 -9.89 -13.13 9.35
CA ILE A 197 -10.93 -12.91 8.31
C ILE A 197 -11.86 -14.13 8.20
N PRO A 198 -11.35 -15.38 8.10
CA PRO A 198 -12.20 -16.57 8.13
C PRO A 198 -13.12 -16.67 9.33
N THR A 199 -12.62 -16.32 10.52
CA THR A 199 -13.40 -16.34 11.77
C THR A 199 -14.47 -15.25 11.77
N GLU A 200 -14.14 -14.00 11.43
CA GLU A 200 -15.09 -12.88 11.39
C GLU A 200 -16.15 -13.06 10.30
N LEU A 201 -15.83 -13.77 9.21
CA LEU A 201 -16.79 -14.18 8.19
C LEU A 201 -17.58 -15.45 8.56
N GLU A 202 -17.26 -16.12 9.68
CA GLU A 202 -17.85 -17.39 10.11
C GLU A 202 -17.86 -18.44 8.98
N LEU A 203 -16.74 -18.63 8.27
CA LEU A 203 -16.70 -19.47 7.06
C LEU A 203 -17.12 -20.93 7.32
N ASP A 204 -17.02 -21.41 8.56
CA ASP A 204 -17.48 -22.72 9.01
C ASP A 204 -19.00 -22.93 8.85
N ARG A 205 -19.79 -21.84 8.86
CA ARG A 205 -21.24 -21.88 8.59
C ARG A 205 -21.57 -22.07 7.11
N GLY A 206 -20.58 -22.01 6.22
CA GLY A 206 -20.77 -22.07 4.77
C GLY A 206 -21.43 -20.82 4.17
N GLY A 207 -21.74 -20.87 2.87
CA GLY A 207 -22.39 -19.79 2.12
C GLY A 207 -21.46 -18.65 1.64
N ILE A 208 -20.20 -18.65 2.05
CA ILE A 208 -19.18 -17.69 1.59
C ILE A 208 -17.98 -18.48 1.07
N ALA A 209 -17.66 -18.32 -0.21
CA ALA A 209 -16.40 -18.80 -0.77
C ALA A 209 -15.27 -17.83 -0.40
N TYR A 210 -14.10 -18.35 -0.04
CA TYR A 210 -12.96 -17.52 0.37
C TYR A 210 -11.78 -17.69 -0.57
N ALA A 211 -11.33 -16.57 -1.14
CA ALA A 211 -10.24 -16.54 -2.08
C ALA A 211 -8.87 -16.44 -1.39
N LYS A 212 -7.84 -16.86 -2.12
CA LYS A 212 -6.45 -16.68 -1.68
C LYS A 212 -6.02 -15.21 -1.83
N PRO A 213 -5.08 -14.73 -1.01
CA PRO A 213 -4.38 -13.45 -1.24
C PRO A 213 -3.72 -13.36 -2.61
N PHE A 214 -3.22 -12.17 -2.99
CA PHE A 214 -2.62 -11.94 -4.30
C PHE A 214 -1.47 -12.89 -4.59
N GLY A 215 -0.60 -13.12 -3.61
CA GLY A 215 0.52 -14.05 -3.69
C GLY A 215 1.36 -13.83 -4.93
N ASP A 216 1.74 -14.93 -5.57
CA ASP A 216 2.59 -15.02 -6.76
C ASP A 216 1.87 -14.73 -8.10
N HIS A 217 0.71 -14.06 -8.09
CA HIS A 217 -0.05 -13.85 -9.31
C HIS A 217 0.73 -13.00 -10.33
N PRO A 218 0.83 -13.41 -11.62
CA PRO A 218 1.67 -12.73 -12.61
C PRO A 218 1.33 -11.24 -12.78
N ARG A 219 0.04 -10.87 -12.74
CA ARG A 219 -0.40 -9.46 -12.82
C ARG A 219 0.09 -8.58 -11.66
N LEU A 220 0.47 -9.15 -10.51
CA LEU A 220 1.13 -8.39 -9.46
C LEU A 220 2.56 -8.02 -9.86
N THR A 221 3.26 -8.91 -10.57
CA THR A 221 4.57 -8.62 -11.19
C THR A 221 4.47 -7.49 -12.21
N ASP A 222 3.42 -7.49 -13.04
CA ASP A 222 3.15 -6.40 -13.98
C ASP A 222 2.96 -5.07 -13.26
N ALA A 223 2.27 -5.08 -12.11
CA ALA A 223 2.06 -3.89 -11.30
C ALA A 223 3.38 -3.36 -10.70
N ILE A 224 4.24 -4.26 -10.19
CA ILE A 224 5.57 -3.90 -9.66
C ILE A 224 6.44 -3.31 -10.76
N HIS A 225 6.49 -3.96 -11.92
CA HIS A 225 7.25 -3.45 -13.07
C HIS A 225 6.74 -2.06 -13.50
N ALA A 226 5.42 -1.87 -13.60
CA ALA A 226 4.85 -0.59 -14.00
C ALA A 226 5.18 0.54 -13.00
N GLU A 227 5.17 0.25 -11.70
CA GLU A 227 5.54 1.23 -10.68
C GLU A 227 7.04 1.61 -10.77
N VAL A 228 7.93 0.63 -10.96
CA VAL A 228 9.36 0.92 -11.14
C VAL A 228 9.61 1.78 -12.37
N GLU A 229 8.93 1.49 -13.48
CA GLU A 229 9.04 2.31 -14.70
C GLU A 229 8.44 3.71 -14.53
N LYS A 230 7.37 3.87 -13.73
CA LYS A 230 6.86 5.20 -13.32
C LYS A 230 7.97 5.97 -12.61
N GLN A 231 8.63 5.37 -11.62
CA GLN A 231 9.70 6.02 -10.85
C GLN A 231 10.92 6.37 -11.73
N ARG A 232 11.28 5.48 -12.66
CA ARG A 232 12.35 5.71 -13.64
C ARG A 232 12.04 6.93 -14.53
N ALA A 233 10.80 7.03 -15.03
CA ALA A 233 10.37 8.14 -15.86
C ALA A 233 10.38 9.49 -15.11
N LEU A 234 9.93 9.51 -13.84
CA LEU A 234 9.97 10.71 -13.00
C LEU A 234 11.40 11.21 -12.78
N ALA A 235 12.35 10.29 -12.55
CA ALA A 235 13.76 10.65 -12.37
C ALA A 235 14.40 11.30 -13.61
N THR A 236 13.95 10.93 -14.80
CA THR A 236 14.47 11.49 -16.07
C THR A 236 13.92 12.90 -16.31
N GLY A 237 12.65 13.14 -15.96
CA GLY A 237 12.01 14.46 -16.07
C GLY A 237 12.59 15.53 -15.13
N ASP A 238 13.09 15.13 -13.96
CA ASP A 238 13.78 16.04 -13.02
C ASP A 238 15.13 16.54 -13.58
N HIS A 239 15.81 15.78 -14.44
CA HIS A 239 17.09 16.19 -15.04
C HIS A 239 16.94 17.18 -16.20
N ASP A 240 15.85 17.11 -16.96
CA ASP A 240 15.59 18.04 -18.07
C ASP A 240 15.13 19.44 -17.60
N GLY A 241 14.75 19.58 -16.32
CA GLY A 241 14.30 20.83 -15.71
C GLY A 241 15.43 21.73 -15.14
N GLU A 242 16.67 21.25 -15.07
CA GLU A 242 17.82 22.02 -14.53
C GLU A 242 18.63 22.76 -15.60
N THR A 243 18.33 22.63 -16.89
CA THR A 243 18.93 23.45 -17.97
C THR A 243 18.00 24.59 -18.39
N GLY A 244 17.80 25.55 -17.49
CA GLY A 244 17.22 26.86 -17.76
C GLY A 244 18.31 27.92 -17.81
N ASP A 245 18.56 28.42 -19.01
CA ASP A 245 19.42 29.55 -19.37
C ASP A 245 19.06 30.81 -18.55
N GLU A 246 19.95 31.31 -17.69
CA GLU A 246 19.84 32.67 -17.09
C GLU A 246 20.96 33.57 -17.64
N PRO A 247 20.65 34.74 -18.23
CA PRO A 247 21.65 35.72 -18.59
C PRO A 247 22.14 36.46 -17.34
N ALA A 248 23.44 36.72 -17.31
CA ALA A 248 24.14 37.37 -16.21
C ALA A 248 23.63 38.80 -15.92
N GLU A 249 23.33 39.07 -14.64
CA GLU A 249 23.44 40.40 -14.06
C GLU A 249 24.37 40.39 -12.84
N GLU A 250 25.32 41.32 -12.86
CA GLU A 250 26.35 41.55 -11.85
C GLU A 250 25.77 42.05 -10.51
N SER A 251 26.23 41.48 -9.39
CA SER A 251 26.26 42.17 -8.10
C SER A 251 27.34 41.62 -7.16
N VAL A 252 28.35 42.48 -6.99
CA VAL A 252 29.42 42.67 -6.00
C VAL A 252 29.47 41.77 -4.72
N ALA A 253 30.71 41.32 -4.43
CA ALA A 253 31.22 40.48 -3.33
C ALA A 253 30.89 40.91 -1.87
N SER A 254 30.83 39.98 -0.90
CA SER A 254 31.99 39.55 -0.06
C SER A 254 31.70 38.31 0.83
N PRO A 255 32.73 37.62 1.37
CA PRO A 255 32.71 36.18 1.69
C PRO A 255 32.56 35.85 3.19
N LEU A 256 32.10 34.62 3.50
CA LEU A 256 32.69 33.69 4.48
C LEU A 256 31.78 32.46 4.71
N ASP A 257 32.44 31.31 4.78
CA ASP A 257 32.12 30.08 5.55
C ASP A 257 31.36 28.90 4.91
N ARG A 258 32.17 27.90 4.52
CA ARG A 258 32.10 26.45 4.80
C ARG A 258 30.88 25.61 4.36
N SER A 259 31.18 24.78 3.35
CA SER A 259 30.97 23.33 3.34
C SER A 259 29.80 22.76 4.16
N SER A 260 28.69 22.46 3.48
CA SER A 260 28.03 21.16 3.59
C SER A 260 27.07 20.99 2.42
N THR A 261 27.33 20.01 1.56
CA THR A 261 26.34 19.53 0.59
C THR A 261 25.15 18.96 1.36
N PRO A 262 23.92 19.47 1.17
CA PRO A 262 22.77 18.86 1.79
C PRO A 262 22.49 17.51 1.12
N LYS A 263 22.35 16.46 1.92
CA LYS A 263 21.82 15.15 1.48
C LYS A 263 20.44 15.38 0.85
N ARG A 264 20.26 14.94 -0.39
CA ARG A 264 18.98 15.01 -1.12
C ARG A 264 17.89 14.33 -0.29
N ALA A 265 16.78 15.04 -0.10
CA ALA A 265 15.60 14.51 0.55
C ALA A 265 15.00 13.38 -0.30
N ILE A 266 14.51 12.33 0.35
CA ILE A 266 13.71 11.28 -0.27
C ILE A 266 12.40 11.96 -0.71
N VAL A 267 12.29 12.26 -2.01
CA VAL A 267 11.09 12.84 -2.59
C VAL A 267 10.05 11.73 -2.67
N THR A 268 9.02 11.85 -1.83
CA THR A 268 7.76 11.12 -1.99
C THR A 268 6.79 12.11 -2.65
N ASP A 269 6.12 11.72 -3.72
CA ASP A 269 5.03 12.47 -4.35
C ASP A 269 3.76 12.40 -3.47
N GLY A 270 3.90 12.87 -2.23
CA GLY A 270 2.78 13.10 -1.32
C GLY A 270 2.02 14.35 -1.72
N GLU A 271 0.86 14.17 -2.34
CA GLU A 271 -0.06 15.27 -2.64
C GLU A 271 -0.42 16.09 -1.38
N GLY A 272 0.04 17.35 -1.37
CA GLY A 272 -0.76 18.53 -1.02
C GLY A 272 -1.12 18.76 0.45
N ALA A 273 -0.28 19.51 1.15
CA ALA A 273 -0.64 20.19 2.39
C ALA A 273 -1.80 21.18 2.18
N ARG A 274 -2.80 21.16 3.07
CA ARG A 274 -3.66 22.31 3.33
C ARG A 274 -3.20 22.98 4.60
N GLU A 275 -2.91 24.27 4.47
CA GLU A 275 -2.54 25.20 5.54
C GLU A 275 -3.69 25.34 6.55
N SER A 276 -3.37 25.29 7.85
CA SER A 276 -4.21 25.85 8.90
C SER A 276 -3.40 26.85 9.70
N SER A 277 -3.58 28.13 9.37
CA SER A 277 -3.10 29.26 10.14
C SER A 277 -3.94 29.47 11.41
N GLY A 278 -3.27 29.66 12.55
CA GLY A 278 -3.77 30.54 13.61
C GLY A 278 -4.21 29.88 14.92
N THR A 279 -3.38 30.05 15.94
CA THR A 279 -3.76 30.12 17.38
C THR A 279 -3.13 31.42 17.92
N PRO A 280 -3.53 32.03 19.07
CA PRO A 280 -4.35 31.47 20.16
C PRO A 280 -5.32 32.45 20.89
N ASN A 281 -6.13 31.85 21.78
CA ASN A 281 -6.36 32.24 23.19
C ASN A 281 -7.77 32.69 23.66
N ALA A 282 -8.13 32.11 24.81
CA ALA A 282 -9.00 32.53 25.92
C ALA A 282 -10.38 33.16 25.63
N SER A 283 -11.44 32.51 26.15
CA SER A 283 -12.42 33.09 27.09
C SER A 283 -13.46 32.03 27.49
N ARG A 284 -13.43 31.61 28.75
CA ARG A 284 -14.52 30.89 29.41
C ARG A 284 -15.37 31.93 30.15
N PRO A 285 -16.70 31.82 30.13
CA PRO A 285 -17.48 32.21 31.30
C PRO A 285 -18.29 31.03 31.84
N GLU A 286 -18.31 30.96 33.17
CA GLU A 286 -19.32 30.26 33.94
C GLU A 286 -20.67 30.99 33.79
N ASP A 287 -21.78 30.26 33.69
CA ASP A 287 -22.99 30.65 34.41
C ASP A 287 -23.83 29.43 34.76
N ALA A 288 -24.41 29.49 35.94
CA ALA A 288 -25.11 28.44 36.66
C ALA A 288 -26.59 28.80 36.79
N SER A 289 -27.48 27.82 36.59
CA SER A 289 -28.80 27.73 37.26
C SER A 289 -29.48 26.42 36.83
N ARG A 290 -29.51 25.41 37.70
CA ARG A 290 -30.55 25.09 38.71
C ARG A 290 -31.93 24.71 38.13
N SER A 291 -32.29 23.43 38.28
CA SER A 291 -33.59 22.92 38.79
C SER A 291 -33.57 21.39 38.74
N ARG A 292 -33.21 20.68 39.82
CA ARG A 292 -34.12 19.91 40.70
C ARG A 292 -35.36 19.32 40.01
N ASN A 293 -35.45 17.99 40.00
CA ASN A 293 -36.50 17.28 40.75
C ASN A 293 -36.12 15.81 40.97
N ASP A 294 -36.34 15.38 42.23
CA ASP A 294 -36.49 14.00 42.71
C ASP A 294 -37.58 13.26 41.87
N ASP A 295 -37.69 11.93 41.80
CA ASP A 295 -37.70 10.89 42.84
C ASP A 295 -37.86 9.50 42.11
N PRO A 296 -37.98 8.32 42.77
CA PRO A 296 -37.34 7.10 42.31
C PRO A 296 -38.36 6.01 41.93
N ARG A 297 -37.87 4.91 41.35
CA ARG A 297 -38.34 3.53 41.56
C ARG A 297 -37.43 2.55 40.83
#